data_AF-A0A4Y2B1X7-F1
#
_entry.id   AF-A0A4Y2B1X7-F1
#
_cell.length_a   1.000
_cell.length_b   1.000
_cell.length_c   1.000
_cell.angle_alpha   90.00
_cell.angle_beta   90.00
_cell.angle_gamma   90.00
#
_symmetry.space_group_name_H-M   'P 1'
#
loop_
_entity.id
_entity.type
_entity.pdbx_description
1 polymer ?
#
loop_
_entity_poly.entity_id
_entity_poly.type
_entity_poly.pdbx_seq_one_letter_code
_entity_poly.pdbx_strand_id
1 'polypeptide(L)'
;MPLIPTRKSKKELINRSGESSQQEIRKLLSGEELANRKPSELLRNMKRRAESLNVAGNLMFELFLQHLPSSVQTILAAVSELTLDKAAEIADRIIEVSPSPIETFAVSKKNEQSLETKLFLEIEKLNKRIDRLSFSRGRSPYRRNKHSRERSISNKRDFSICWYHRRFGNKCRVEKCVEPCTWQGNETSKE
;
A
#
# COMPACT_ATOMS: atom_id res chain seq x y z
N MET A 1 -57.57 -18.17 -40.95
CA MET A 1 -56.44 -18.21 -40.00
C MET A 1 -56.34 -16.87 -39.30
N PRO A 2 -56.46 -16.79 -37.96
CA PRO A 2 -56.33 -15.54 -37.23
C PRO A 2 -54.86 -15.26 -36.91
N LEU A 3 -54.36 -14.11 -37.35
CA LEU A 3 -53.15 -13.45 -36.88
C LEU A 3 -53.50 -12.78 -35.54
N ILE A 4 -52.73 -12.94 -34.45
CA ILE A 4 -51.79 -11.95 -33.87
C ILE A 4 -51.52 -12.44 -32.42
N PRO A 5 -50.27 -12.40 -31.89
CA PRO A 5 -49.98 -11.43 -30.81
C PRO A 5 -48.56 -10.81 -30.84
N THR A 6 -48.36 -9.68 -31.54
CA THR A 6 -47.16 -8.82 -31.46
C THR A 6 -47.14 -7.93 -30.19
N ARG A 7 -47.69 -8.43 -29.07
CA ARG A 7 -47.79 -7.65 -27.81
C ARG A 7 -46.56 -7.79 -26.92
N LYS A 8 -45.73 -8.83 -27.08
CA LYS A 8 -44.51 -9.03 -26.27
C LYS A 8 -43.38 -8.08 -26.69
N SER A 9 -43.14 -7.94 -27.99
CA SER A 9 -42.04 -7.10 -28.52
C SER A 9 -42.25 -5.60 -28.28
N LYS A 10 -43.49 -5.09 -28.34
CA LYS A 10 -43.78 -3.69 -28.02
C LYS A 10 -43.50 -3.36 -26.55
N LYS A 11 -43.87 -4.25 -25.62
CA LYS A 11 -43.62 -4.05 -24.19
C LYS A 11 -42.13 -4.03 -23.86
N GLU A 12 -41.38 -4.93 -24.47
CA GLU A 12 -39.93 -5.02 -24.27
C GLU A 12 -39.18 -3.82 -24.85
N LEU A 13 -39.60 -3.32 -26.02
CA LEU A 13 -39.06 -2.08 -26.60
C LEU A 13 -39.38 -0.85 -25.74
N ILE A 14 -40.59 -0.76 -25.18
CA ILE A 14 -40.98 0.33 -24.27
C ILE A 14 -40.14 0.27 -22.98
N ASN A 15 -39.95 -0.92 -22.41
CA ASN A 15 -39.12 -1.10 -21.22
C ASN A 15 -37.66 -0.72 -21.47
N ARG A 16 -37.05 -1.20 -22.56
CA ARG A 16 -35.66 -0.88 -22.90
C ARG A 16 -35.46 0.62 -23.12
N SER A 17 -36.41 1.28 -23.79
CA SER A 17 -36.38 2.73 -23.97
C SER A 17 -36.57 3.48 -22.65
N GLY A 18 -37.47 3.02 -21.78
CA GLY A 18 -37.69 3.61 -20.45
C GLY A 18 -36.48 3.46 -19.52
N GLU A 19 -35.85 2.30 -19.49
CA GLU A 19 -34.61 2.04 -18.76
C GLU A 19 -33.48 2.95 -19.25
N SER A 20 -33.34 3.11 -20.57
CA SER A 20 -32.36 4.02 -21.17
C SER A 20 -32.60 5.48 -20.74
N SER A 21 -33.86 5.96 -20.80
CA SER A 21 -34.19 7.32 -20.37
C SER A 21 -33.97 7.54 -18.88
N GLN A 22 -34.31 6.57 -18.01
CA GLN A 22 -34.03 6.66 -16.58
C GLN A 22 -32.53 6.68 -16.29
N GLN A 23 -31.74 5.85 -16.96
CA GLN A 23 -30.28 5.85 -16.79
C GLN A 23 -29.66 7.18 -17.23
N GLU A 24 -30.18 7.81 -18.28
CA GLU A 24 -29.73 9.12 -18.74
C GLU A 24 -30.08 10.22 -17.72
N ILE A 25 -31.30 10.21 -17.18
CA ILE A 25 -31.70 11.09 -16.07
C ILE A 25 -30.78 10.90 -14.86
N ARG A 26 -30.50 9.65 -14.47
CA ARG A 26 -29.57 9.35 -13.36
C ARG A 26 -28.19 9.93 -13.63
N LYS A 27 -27.61 9.71 -14.82
CA LYS A 27 -26.29 10.27 -15.17
C LYS A 27 -26.26 11.79 -15.14
N LEU A 28 -27.30 12.45 -15.66
CA LEU A 28 -27.39 13.92 -15.70
C LEU A 28 -27.54 14.55 -14.30
N LEU A 29 -28.24 13.85 -13.40
CA LEU A 29 -28.47 14.30 -12.03
C LEU A 29 -27.36 13.88 -11.07
N SER A 30 -26.69 12.75 -11.31
CA SER A 30 -25.58 12.25 -10.48
C SER A 30 -24.25 12.94 -10.71
N GLY A 31 -24.11 13.75 -11.77
CA GLY A 31 -22.86 14.44 -12.12
C GLY A 31 -22.41 15.54 -11.13
N GLU A 32 -23.10 15.73 -10.01
CA GLU A 32 -22.74 16.72 -9.00
C GLU A 32 -22.53 16.03 -7.65
N GLU A 33 -21.27 15.80 -7.30
CA GLU A 33 -20.87 15.32 -5.97
C GLU A 33 -21.26 16.37 -4.92
N LEU A 34 -21.93 15.92 -3.86
CA LEU A 34 -22.36 16.67 -2.68
C LEU A 34 -21.21 17.19 -1.81
N ALA A 35 -20.02 17.38 -2.38
CA ALA A 35 -18.78 17.44 -1.64
C ALA A 35 -18.77 18.48 -0.51
N ASN A 36 -19.53 19.59 -0.62
CA ASN A 36 -19.64 20.61 0.44
C ASN A 36 -20.94 21.45 0.43
N ARG A 37 -22.05 20.99 -0.20
CA ARG A 37 -23.26 21.82 -0.37
C ARG A 37 -24.44 21.38 0.48
N LYS A 38 -25.33 22.33 0.78
CA LYS A 38 -26.58 22.08 1.52
C LYS A 38 -27.52 21.17 0.69
N PRO A 39 -28.13 20.13 1.29
CA PRO A 39 -29.18 19.33 0.68
C PRO A 39 -30.29 20.12 -0.04
N SER A 40 -30.74 21.26 0.51
CA SER A 40 -31.71 22.14 -0.16
C SER A 40 -31.21 22.72 -1.49
N GLU A 41 -29.94 23.09 -1.54
CA GLU A 41 -29.31 23.62 -2.75
C GLU A 41 -29.15 22.53 -3.82
N LEU A 42 -28.76 21.31 -3.40
CA LEU A 42 -28.75 20.14 -4.27
C LEU A 42 -30.14 19.92 -4.88
N LEU A 43 -31.18 19.88 -4.05
CA LEU A 43 -32.54 19.65 -4.53
C LEU A 43 -32.97 20.70 -5.57
N ARG A 44 -32.67 21.97 -5.32
CA ARG A 44 -32.99 23.06 -6.25
C ARG A 44 -32.27 22.91 -7.60
N ASN A 45 -31.01 22.48 -7.58
CA ASN A 45 -30.25 22.23 -8.81
C ASN A 45 -30.77 21.00 -9.56
N MET A 46 -31.07 19.92 -8.85
CA MET A 46 -31.68 18.75 -9.45
C MET A 46 -33.04 19.11 -10.08
N LYS A 47 -33.89 19.91 -9.40
CA LYS A 47 -35.19 20.37 -9.93
C LYS A 47 -35.01 21.15 -11.24
N ARG A 48 -34.07 22.11 -11.27
CA ARG A 48 -33.74 22.89 -12.46
C ARG A 48 -33.31 22.01 -13.65
N ARG A 49 -32.53 20.96 -13.39
CA ARG A 49 -32.11 19.99 -14.42
C ARG A 49 -33.25 19.04 -14.82
N ALA A 50 -34.14 18.73 -13.90
CA ALA A 50 -35.28 17.84 -14.12
C ALA A 50 -36.44 18.53 -14.86
N GLU A 51 -36.52 19.86 -14.84
CA GLU A 51 -37.51 20.66 -15.58
C GLU A 51 -37.52 20.33 -17.08
N SER A 52 -36.36 20.05 -17.69
CA SER A 52 -36.27 19.69 -19.10
C SER A 52 -36.67 18.25 -19.41
N LEU A 53 -36.76 17.37 -18.40
CA LEU A 53 -36.90 15.92 -18.56
C LEU A 53 -38.23 15.36 -18.04
N ASN A 54 -39.12 16.21 -17.52
CA ASN A 54 -40.42 15.83 -16.93
C ASN A 54 -40.31 14.64 -15.96
N VAL A 55 -39.34 14.73 -15.03
CA VAL A 55 -39.02 13.64 -14.10
C VAL A 55 -40.17 13.43 -13.11
N ALA A 56 -40.58 12.17 -12.92
CA ALA A 56 -41.60 11.81 -11.94
C ALA A 56 -41.13 12.12 -10.50
N GLY A 57 -42.03 12.65 -9.67
CA GLY A 57 -41.69 13.12 -8.31
C GLY A 57 -41.13 12.02 -7.39
N ASN A 58 -41.56 10.77 -7.57
CA ASN A 58 -41.03 9.61 -6.85
C ASN A 58 -39.57 9.29 -7.23
N LEU A 59 -39.24 9.32 -8.52
CA LEU A 59 -37.88 9.12 -9.01
C LEU A 59 -36.96 10.25 -8.52
N MET A 60 -37.46 11.48 -8.54
CA MET A 60 -36.74 12.63 -8.03
C MET A 60 -36.42 12.49 -6.53
N PHE A 61 -37.37 12.00 -5.74
CA PHE A 61 -37.20 11.73 -4.32
C PHE A 61 -36.22 10.59 -4.05
N GLU A 62 -36.30 9.49 -4.80
CA GLU A 62 -35.34 8.38 -4.73
C GLU A 62 -33.91 8.85 -5.01
N LEU A 63 -33.72 9.63 -6.08
CA LEU A 63 -32.40 10.16 -6.44
C LEU A 63 -31.88 11.13 -5.38
N PHE A 64 -32.74 12.00 -4.87
CA PHE A 64 -32.39 12.91 -3.79
C PHE A 64 -31.88 12.15 -2.56
N LEU A 65 -32.58 11.09 -2.14
CA LEU A 65 -32.15 10.26 -1.02
C LEU A 65 -30.82 9.55 -1.29
N GLN A 66 -30.60 9.01 -2.50
CA GLN A 66 -29.34 8.35 -2.87
C GLN A 66 -28.11 9.25 -2.74
N HIS A 67 -28.31 10.55 -2.90
CA HIS A 67 -27.24 11.53 -2.73
C HIS A 67 -26.94 11.81 -1.24
N LEU A 68 -27.91 11.66 -0.34
CA LEU A 68 -27.70 11.93 1.09
C LEU A 68 -26.87 10.86 1.79
N PRO A 69 -26.11 11.21 2.85
CA PRO A 69 -25.45 10.24 3.71
C PRO A 69 -26.46 9.27 4.36
N SER A 70 -26.03 8.04 4.62
CA SER A 70 -26.87 6.99 5.22
C SER A 70 -27.48 7.44 6.56
N SER A 71 -26.73 8.20 7.38
CA SER A 71 -27.23 8.76 8.65
C SER A 71 -28.45 9.65 8.46
N VAL A 72 -28.41 10.52 7.44
CA VAL A 72 -29.53 11.40 7.09
C VAL A 72 -30.70 10.59 6.54
N GLN A 73 -30.44 9.61 5.66
CA GLN A 73 -31.47 8.74 5.10
C GLN A 73 -32.24 7.97 6.19
N THR A 74 -31.54 7.43 7.20
CA THR A 74 -32.17 6.71 8.31
C THR A 74 -33.11 7.60 9.11
N ILE A 75 -32.71 8.85 9.37
CA ILE A 75 -33.54 9.81 10.09
C ILE A 75 -34.76 10.19 9.24
N LEU A 76 -34.56 10.47 7.95
CA LEU A 76 -35.66 10.79 7.03
C LEU A 76 -36.67 9.64 6.88
N ALA A 77 -36.20 8.39 6.92
CA ALA A 77 -37.07 7.21 6.85
C ALA A 77 -37.99 7.07 8.08
N ALA A 78 -37.60 7.62 9.23
CA ALA A 78 -38.42 7.64 10.43
C ALA A 78 -39.51 8.74 10.42
N VAL A 79 -39.42 9.71 9.50
CA VAL A 79 -40.39 10.80 9.39
C VAL A 79 -41.58 10.37 8.51
N SER A 80 -42.77 10.35 9.09
CA SER A 80 -44.02 10.10 8.35
C SER A 80 -44.41 11.32 7.49
N GLU A 81 -45.04 11.08 6.34
CA GLU A 81 -45.49 12.13 5.40
C GLU A 81 -44.39 13.08 4.89
N LEU A 82 -43.31 12.50 4.36
CA LEU A 82 -42.18 13.27 3.85
C LEU A 82 -42.41 13.74 2.40
N THR A 83 -42.61 15.05 2.23
CA THR A 83 -42.51 15.69 0.90
C THR A 83 -41.06 15.97 0.56
N LEU A 84 -40.72 15.99 -0.74
CA LEU A 84 -39.37 16.26 -1.22
C LEU A 84 -38.75 17.56 -0.66
N ASP A 85 -39.53 18.64 -0.61
CA ASP A 85 -39.04 19.93 -0.09
C ASP A 85 -38.78 19.89 1.43
N LYS A 86 -39.69 19.30 2.21
CA LYS A 86 -39.48 19.06 3.66
C LYS A 86 -38.29 18.14 3.93
N ALA A 87 -38.06 17.13 3.08
CA ALA A 87 -36.91 16.24 3.22
C ALA A 87 -35.60 17.00 3.14
N ALA A 88 -35.50 17.97 2.22
CA ALA A 88 -34.32 18.78 2.06
C ALA A 88 -34.12 19.75 3.23
N GLU A 89 -35.18 20.37 3.75
CA GLU A 89 -35.10 21.22 4.93
C GLU A 89 -34.64 20.44 6.18
N ILE A 90 -35.19 19.24 6.40
CA ILE A 90 -34.79 18.38 7.52
C ILE A 90 -33.34 17.92 7.34
N ALA A 91 -32.94 17.54 6.12
CA ALA A 91 -31.57 17.14 5.83
C ALA A 91 -30.56 18.27 6.10
N ASP A 92 -30.89 19.52 5.73
CA ASP A 92 -30.07 20.70 6.07
C ASP A 92 -29.88 20.82 7.58
N ARG A 93 -30.97 20.73 8.36
CA ARG A 93 -30.92 20.82 9.84
C ARG A 93 -30.11 19.68 10.47
N ILE A 94 -30.21 18.47 9.95
CA ILE A 94 -29.43 17.32 10.44
C ILE A 94 -27.94 17.60 10.25
N ILE A 95 -27.54 18.06 9.04
CA ILE A 95 -26.14 18.36 8.73
C ILE A 95 -25.62 19.54 9.57
N GLU A 96 -26.45 20.55 9.84
CA GLU A 96 -26.08 21.69 10.69
C GLU A 96 -25.92 21.30 12.18
N VAL A 97 -26.78 20.42 12.70
CA VAL A 97 -26.77 20.01 14.12
C VAL A 97 -25.71 18.94 14.41
N SER A 98 -25.29 18.17 13.41
CA SER A 98 -24.18 17.21 13.54
C SER A 98 -22.97 17.63 12.69
N PRO A 99 -22.11 18.55 13.17
CA PRO A 99 -20.85 18.87 12.51
C PRO A 99 -19.78 17.77 12.65
N SER A 100 -20.09 16.63 13.30
CA SER A 100 -19.20 15.48 13.39
C SER A 100 -19.04 14.82 12.02
N PRO A 101 -17.83 14.35 11.64
CA PRO A 101 -17.44 14.22 10.25
C PRO A 101 -18.48 13.43 9.46
N ILE A 102 -19.08 14.12 8.50
CA ILE A 102 -19.68 13.47 7.35
C ILE A 102 -18.57 12.56 6.84
N GLU A 103 -18.67 11.25 7.12
CA GLU A 103 -17.89 10.25 6.41
C GLU A 103 -18.48 10.21 5.00
N THR A 104 -18.19 11.28 4.26
CA THR A 104 -18.42 11.47 2.83
C THR A 104 -17.72 10.31 2.15
N PHE A 105 -18.42 9.24 1.79
CA PHE A 105 -17.98 8.27 0.77
C PHE A 105 -16.47 7.91 0.82
N ALA A 106 -15.91 7.83 2.02
CA ALA A 106 -14.48 7.62 2.29
C ALA A 106 -14.29 6.47 3.28
N VAL A 107 -15.32 5.64 3.47
CA VAL A 107 -15.18 4.32 4.10
C VAL A 107 -14.31 3.42 3.21
N SER A 108 -14.21 3.70 1.90
CA SER A 108 -13.10 3.18 1.09
C SER A 108 -11.80 3.90 1.43
N LYS A 109 -11.71 5.24 1.40
CA LYS A 109 -10.41 5.95 1.55
C LYS A 109 -9.71 5.83 2.90
N LYS A 110 -10.37 5.72 4.06
CA LYS A 110 -9.64 5.53 5.34
C LYS A 110 -9.06 4.12 5.44
N ASN A 111 -9.81 3.13 4.98
CA ASN A 111 -9.33 1.74 4.96
C ASN A 111 -8.34 1.54 3.81
N GLU A 112 -8.55 2.16 2.65
CA GLU A 112 -7.63 2.19 1.51
C GLU A 112 -6.38 3.01 1.80
N GLN A 113 -6.42 4.11 2.55
CA GLN A 113 -5.19 4.81 2.97
C GLN A 113 -4.44 3.98 4.02
N SER A 114 -5.14 3.29 4.92
CA SER A 114 -4.55 2.31 5.83
C SER A 114 -3.96 1.10 5.08
N LEU A 115 -4.62 0.63 4.02
CA LEU A 115 -4.17 -0.47 3.19
C LEU A 115 -3.05 -0.04 2.24
N GLU A 116 -3.13 1.13 1.61
CA GLU A 116 -2.11 1.74 0.77
C GLU A 116 -0.85 2.01 1.60
N THR A 117 -0.97 2.61 2.79
CA THR A 117 0.19 2.78 3.68
C THR A 117 0.79 1.44 4.09
N LYS A 118 -0.02 0.42 4.41
CA LYS A 118 0.47 -0.94 4.67
C LYS A 118 1.12 -1.58 3.44
N LEU A 119 0.56 -1.38 2.24
CA LEU A 119 1.09 -1.88 0.97
C LEU A 119 2.39 -1.18 0.61
N PHE A 120 2.49 0.14 0.78
CA PHE A 120 3.73 0.90 0.61
C PHE A 120 4.81 0.45 1.58
N LEU A 121 4.47 0.23 2.85
CA LEU A 121 5.41 -0.33 3.84
C LEU A 121 5.85 -1.75 3.48
N GLU A 122 4.94 -2.60 3.00
CA GLU A 122 5.29 -3.97 2.60
C GLU A 122 6.12 -3.98 1.31
N ILE A 123 5.85 -3.09 0.35
CA ILE A 123 6.67 -2.86 -0.85
C ILE A 123 8.07 -2.40 -0.45
N GLU A 124 8.20 -1.44 0.48
CA GLU A 124 9.50 -0.97 0.96
C GLU A 124 10.29 -2.10 1.65
N LYS A 125 9.61 -2.92 2.44
CA LYS A 125 10.19 -4.09 3.12
C LYS A 125 10.62 -5.17 2.13
N LEU A 126 9.83 -5.43 1.10
CA LEU A 126 10.18 -6.35 0.01
C LEU A 126 11.36 -5.82 -0.80
N ASN A 127 11.40 -4.53 -1.15
CA ASN A 127 12.53 -3.89 -1.82
C ASN A 127 13.81 -4.01 -0.99
N LYS A 128 13.76 -3.73 0.33
CA LYS A 128 14.90 -3.96 1.25
C LYS A 128 15.37 -5.41 1.27
N ARG A 129 14.45 -6.38 1.12
CA ARG A 129 14.79 -7.80 1.06
C ARG A 129 15.43 -8.18 -0.27
N ILE A 130 14.92 -7.62 -1.37
CA ILE A 130 15.49 -7.76 -2.72
C ILE A 130 16.88 -7.14 -2.76
N ASP A 131 17.09 -5.96 -2.18
CA ASP A 131 18.40 -5.32 -2.09
C ASP A 131 19.38 -6.21 -1.32
N ARG A 132 19.00 -6.74 -0.15
CA ARG A 132 19.87 -7.67 0.60
C ARG A 132 20.20 -8.92 -0.23
N LEU A 133 19.24 -9.44 -0.97
CA LEU A 133 19.44 -10.61 -1.83
C LEU A 133 20.29 -10.27 -3.06
N SER A 134 20.12 -9.10 -3.67
CA SER A 134 20.90 -8.63 -4.82
C SER A 134 22.34 -8.32 -4.41
N PHE A 135 22.54 -7.70 -3.24
CA PHE A 135 23.87 -7.51 -2.64
C PHE A 135 24.52 -8.85 -2.27
N SER A 136 23.77 -9.85 -1.79
CA SER A 136 24.31 -11.20 -1.52
C SER A 136 24.64 -12.02 -2.76
N ARG A 137 24.00 -11.73 -3.90
CA ARG A 137 24.29 -12.37 -5.20
C ARG A 137 25.38 -11.65 -6.00
N GLY A 138 25.53 -10.34 -5.82
CA GLY A 138 26.58 -9.52 -6.45
C GLY A 138 27.91 -9.48 -5.68
N ARG A 139 27.87 -9.71 -4.36
CA ARG A 139 29.06 -9.99 -3.55
C ARG A 139 29.11 -11.49 -3.30
N SER A 140 29.49 -12.25 -4.31
CA SER A 140 30.38 -13.37 -4.01
C SER A 140 31.66 -12.72 -3.52
N PRO A 141 32.03 -12.78 -2.21
CA PRO A 141 33.43 -12.68 -1.91
C PRO A 141 33.97 -13.95 -2.55
N TYR A 142 34.46 -13.81 -3.78
CA TYR A 142 35.41 -14.74 -4.35
C TYR A 142 36.26 -15.14 -3.16
N ARG A 143 36.13 -16.40 -2.72
CA ARG A 143 37.00 -17.00 -1.72
C ARG A 143 38.38 -16.97 -2.39
N ARG A 144 38.99 -15.80 -2.37
CA ARG A 144 40.38 -15.58 -2.67
C ARG A 144 41.02 -16.13 -1.42
N ASN A 145 41.12 -17.44 -1.40
CA ASN A 145 42.05 -18.17 -0.57
C ASN A 145 43.43 -17.78 -1.11
N LYS A 146 43.79 -16.51 -0.93
CA LYS A 146 45.13 -15.99 -1.13
C LYS A 146 45.84 -16.50 0.10
N HIS A 147 46.41 -17.68 -0.04
CA HIS A 147 47.52 -18.13 0.79
C HIS A 147 48.72 -17.21 0.47
N SER A 148 48.58 -15.92 0.77
CA SER A 148 49.66 -14.96 0.77
C SER A 148 50.26 -15.03 2.17
N ARG A 149 51.11 -16.03 2.38
CA ARG A 149 52.15 -15.91 3.41
C ARG A 149 53.05 -14.78 2.94
N GLU A 150 52.69 -13.55 3.31
CA GLU A 150 53.61 -12.43 3.35
C GLU A 150 54.69 -12.80 4.36
N ARG A 151 55.73 -13.48 3.86
CA ARG A 151 57.00 -13.51 4.55
C ARG A 151 57.54 -12.11 4.43
N SER A 152 57.39 -11.33 5.49
CA SER A 152 58.15 -10.11 5.71
C SER A 152 59.64 -10.49 5.66
N ILE A 153 60.24 -10.40 4.48
CA ILE A 153 61.69 -10.46 4.29
C ILE A 153 62.21 -9.08 4.69
N SER A 154 62.22 -8.87 6.01
CA SER A 154 62.98 -7.82 6.67
C SER A 154 63.48 -8.44 7.96
N ASN A 155 64.47 -9.30 7.83
CA ASN A 155 65.47 -9.46 8.85
C ASN A 155 66.74 -9.93 8.16
N LYS A 156 67.78 -9.10 8.25
CA LYS A 156 69.15 -9.43 7.86
C LYS A 156 69.43 -10.85 8.32
N ARG A 157 69.71 -11.75 7.37
CA ARG A 157 69.94 -13.16 7.68
C ARG A 157 71.29 -13.28 8.38
N ASP A 158 71.27 -13.17 9.70
CA ASP A 158 72.31 -13.75 10.51
C ASP A 158 72.22 -15.27 10.30
N PHE A 159 73.21 -15.84 9.60
CA PHE A 159 73.35 -17.27 9.37
C PHE A 159 74.01 -17.99 10.56
N SER A 160 74.29 -17.23 11.62
CA SER A 160 74.92 -17.66 12.86
C SER A 160 74.00 -18.49 13.75
N ILE A 161 72.68 -18.48 13.53
CA ILE A 161 71.68 -19.17 14.37
C ILE A 161 70.76 -20.04 13.50
N CYS A 162 70.59 -21.32 13.89
CA CYS A 162 69.79 -22.27 13.12
C CYS A 162 68.29 -21.93 13.11
N TRP A 163 67.56 -22.49 12.14
CA TRP A 163 66.12 -22.21 11.96
C TRP A 163 65.29 -22.52 13.21
N TYR A 164 65.65 -23.59 13.95
CA TYR A 164 64.94 -23.98 15.16
C TYR A 164 65.13 -22.96 16.29
N HIS A 165 66.35 -22.47 16.52
CA HIS A 165 66.59 -21.38 17.47
C HIS A 165 65.93 -20.06 17.04
N ARG A 166 65.86 -19.75 15.74
CA ARG A 166 65.12 -18.57 15.25
C ARG A 166 63.61 -18.67 15.52
N ARG A 167 63.04 -19.87 15.51
CA ARG A 167 61.59 -20.08 15.73
C ARG A 167 61.21 -20.28 17.19
N PHE A 168 62.06 -20.95 17.96
CA PHE A 168 61.75 -21.41 19.32
C PHE A 168 62.62 -20.76 20.41
N GLY A 169 63.68 -20.03 20.03
CA GLY A 169 64.60 -19.38 20.96
C GLY A 169 65.23 -20.38 21.93
N ASN A 170 65.25 -20.02 23.21
CA ASN A 170 65.72 -20.86 24.33
C ASN A 170 64.89 -22.13 24.57
N LYS A 171 63.73 -22.30 23.91
CA LYS A 171 62.92 -23.52 23.96
C LYS A 171 63.27 -24.52 22.86
N CYS A 172 64.30 -24.24 22.06
CA CYS A 172 64.81 -25.19 21.10
C CYS A 172 65.35 -26.42 21.82
N ARG A 173 64.94 -27.61 21.36
CA ARG A 173 65.53 -28.87 21.86
C ARG A 173 66.92 -29.02 21.27
N VAL A 174 67.89 -29.42 22.09
CA VAL A 174 69.30 -29.59 21.67
C VAL A 174 69.41 -30.55 20.48
N GLU A 175 68.63 -31.63 20.48
CA GLU A 175 68.57 -32.62 19.38
C GLU A 175 68.12 -32.05 18.03
N LYS A 176 67.40 -30.92 18.03
CA LYS A 176 66.91 -30.26 16.82
C LYS A 176 67.80 -29.09 16.40
N CYS A 177 68.85 -28.80 17.16
CA CYS A 177 69.84 -27.81 16.77
C CYS A 177 70.65 -28.37 15.59
N VAL A 178 70.88 -27.55 14.57
CA VAL A 178 71.68 -27.90 13.39
C VAL A 178 72.94 -27.03 13.41
N GLU A 179 74.11 -27.67 13.42
CA GLU A 179 75.40 -26.98 13.34
C GLU A 179 75.71 -26.48 11.93
N PRO A 180 76.44 -25.35 11.76
CA PRO A 180 77.00 -24.49 12.80
C PRO A 180 75.95 -23.51 13.36
N CYS A 181 75.69 -23.58 14.67
CA CYS A 181 74.77 -22.68 15.37
C CYS A 181 75.47 -22.08 16.60
N THR A 182 75.57 -20.76 16.65
CA THR A 182 76.29 -19.98 17.67
C THR A 182 75.38 -19.50 18.80
N TRP A 183 74.20 -20.11 18.97
CA TRP A 183 73.25 -19.74 20.00
C TRP A 183 73.78 -20.09 21.40
N GLN A 184 74.00 -19.08 22.25
CA GLN A 184 74.61 -19.16 23.60
C GLN A 184 73.67 -19.78 24.67
N GLY A 185 72.92 -20.81 24.32
CA GLY A 185 71.99 -21.50 25.22
C GLY A 185 71.98 -23.03 25.06
N ASN A 186 72.93 -23.59 24.30
CA ASN A 186 73.01 -25.02 24.04
C ASN A 186 73.87 -25.80 25.07
N GLU A 187 74.43 -25.12 26.08
CA GLU A 187 75.36 -25.73 27.04
C GLU A 187 74.74 -26.30 28.32
N THR A 188 73.41 -26.28 28.49
CA THR A 188 72.80 -26.86 29.69
C THR A 188 72.26 -28.25 29.42
N SER A 189 73.13 -29.27 29.55
CA SER A 189 72.84 -30.62 30.10
C SER A 189 74.00 -31.58 29.77
N LYS A 190 75.12 -31.44 30.48
CA LYS A 190 76.07 -32.54 30.70
C LYS A 190 76.51 -32.48 32.16
N GLU A 191 75.67 -33.03 33.03
CA GLU A 191 76.08 -33.71 34.26
C GLU A 191 75.38 -35.07 34.27
#